data_AF-A0A0E3S0B2-F1
#
_entry.id   AF-A0A0E3S0B2-F1
#
_cell.length_a   1.000
_cell.length_b   1.000
_cell.length_c   1.000
_cell.angle_alpha   90.00
_cell.angle_beta   90.00
_cell.angle_gamma   90.00
#
_symmetry.space_group_name_H-M   'P 1'
#
loop_
_entity.id
_entity.type
_entity.pdbx_description
1 polymer ?
#
loop_
_entity_poly.entity_id
_entity_poly.type
_entity_poly.pdbx_seq_one_letter_code
_entity_poly.pdbx_strand_id
1 'polypeptide(L)'
;MDQVFRYENGALILAQDNKSLMRQVPSFNMQKTKEGNYTVSIQAIEMKGKADSVSSNTDASLRLTGISAEKLYDSNETGEIDNFTCAIITNYPDAWVSYLNETAGNAELEYDTDYELGKMGSDGVYFSFHPTGSKNLDRLYISKSVIQAELGAGGSLNI
;
A
#
# COMPACT_ATOMS: atom_id res chain seq x y z
N MET A 1 -25.03 -7.81 -8.54
CA MET A 1 -24.23 -6.58 -8.56
C MET A 1 -22.81 -6.97 -8.24
N ASP A 2 -21.87 -6.57 -9.08
CA ASP A 2 -20.50 -7.03 -8.97
C ASP A 2 -19.73 -6.15 -7.98
N GLN A 3 -19.01 -6.78 -7.07
CA GLN A 3 -18.16 -6.13 -6.08
C GLN A 3 -16.72 -6.61 -6.31
N VAL A 4 -15.79 -5.67 -6.48
CA VAL A 4 -14.38 -5.98 -6.75
C VAL A 4 -13.50 -5.18 -5.81
N PHE A 5 -12.56 -5.86 -5.15
CA PHE A 5 -11.46 -5.18 -4.48
C PHE A 5 -10.33 -4.89 -5.46
N ARG A 6 -9.83 -3.65 -5.43
CA ARG A 6 -8.68 -3.19 -6.19
C ARG A 6 -7.61 -2.70 -5.25
N TYR A 7 -6.35 -3.00 -5.58
CA TYR A 7 -5.19 -2.47 -4.91
C TYR A 7 -4.50 -1.48 -5.85
N GLU A 8 -4.61 -0.19 -5.53
CA GLU A 8 -4.11 0.90 -6.37
C GLU A 8 -3.44 1.93 -5.47
N ASN A 9 -2.21 2.34 -5.82
CA ASN A 9 -1.40 3.31 -5.06
C ASN A 9 -1.28 2.97 -3.57
N GLY A 10 -1.20 1.69 -3.24
CA GLY A 10 -1.10 1.23 -1.87
C GLY A 10 -2.42 1.20 -1.10
N ALA A 11 -3.50 1.75 -1.66
CA ALA A 11 -4.82 1.76 -1.06
C ALA A 11 -5.60 0.52 -1.48
N LEU A 12 -6.48 0.06 -0.59
CA LEU A 12 -7.45 -0.97 -0.90
C LEU A 12 -8.82 -0.33 -1.12
N ILE A 13 -9.41 -0.56 -2.29
CA ILE A 13 -10.65 0.09 -2.72
C ILE A 13 -11.69 -0.99 -3.05
N LEU A 14 -12.91 -0.84 -2.52
CA LEU A 14 -14.08 -1.58 -2.96
C LEU A 14 -14.76 -0.81 -4.09
N ALA A 15 -14.79 -1.39 -5.29
CA ALA A 15 -15.56 -0.87 -6.41
C ALA A 15 -16.88 -1.65 -6.53
N GLN A 16 -17.98 -0.91 -6.68
CA GLN A 16 -19.32 -1.46 -6.85
C GLN A 16 -20.14 -0.52 -7.75
N ASP A 17 -20.45 -0.97 -8.97
CA ASP A 17 -20.98 -0.16 -10.06
C ASP A 17 -20.18 1.16 -10.24
N ASN A 18 -20.83 2.31 -10.08
CA ASN A 18 -20.23 3.65 -10.23
C ASN A 18 -19.73 4.23 -8.89
N LYS A 19 -19.62 3.41 -7.84
CA LYS A 19 -19.18 3.84 -6.52
C LYS A 19 -17.89 3.14 -6.14
N SER A 20 -16.97 3.89 -5.56
CA SER A 20 -15.71 3.39 -5.01
C SER A 20 -15.59 3.83 -3.55
N LEU A 21 -15.23 2.90 -2.67
CA LEU A 21 -15.01 3.16 -1.26
C LEU A 21 -13.63 2.67 -0.84
N MET A 22 -12.80 3.57 -0.31
CA MET A 22 -11.51 3.22 0.27
C MET A 22 -11.74 2.42 1.56
N ARG A 23 -11.16 1.23 1.62
CA ARG A 23 -11.19 0.31 2.78
C ARG A 23 -9.89 0.35 3.57
N GLN A 24 -8.78 0.63 2.91
CA GLN A 24 -7.48 0.86 3.55
C GLN A 24 -6.78 2.02 2.84
N VAL A 25 -6.18 2.90 3.65
CA VAL A 25 -5.39 4.04 3.16
C VAL A 25 -4.13 3.57 2.42
N PRO A 26 -3.53 4.43 1.59
CA PRO A 26 -2.28 4.14 0.92
C PRO A 26 -1.17 3.60 1.83
N SER A 27 -0.39 2.67 1.31
CA SER A 27 0.58 1.87 2.09
C SER A 27 1.96 2.51 2.26
N PHE A 28 2.25 3.63 1.59
CA PHE A 28 3.53 4.31 1.71
C PHE A 28 3.37 5.59 2.53
N ASN A 29 4.26 5.76 3.50
CA ASN A 29 4.30 6.94 4.32
C ASN A 29 5.74 7.32 4.61
N MET A 30 6.07 8.57 4.31
CA MET A 30 7.38 9.18 4.49
C MET A 30 7.18 10.37 5.43
N GLN A 31 7.93 10.40 6.52
CA GLN A 31 7.79 11.44 7.53
C GLN A 31 9.15 11.95 7.95
N LYS A 32 9.27 13.28 7.96
CA LYS A 32 10.40 13.97 8.56
C LYS A 32 10.36 13.77 10.07
N THR A 33 11.49 13.37 10.63
CA THR A 33 11.68 13.22 12.07
C THR A 33 12.31 14.50 12.66
N LYS A 34 12.70 14.44 13.93
CA LYS A 34 13.46 15.53 14.54
C LYS A 34 14.83 15.60 13.87
N GLU A 35 15.40 16.80 13.77
CA GLU A 35 16.73 17.05 13.18
C GLU A 35 16.81 16.96 11.64
N GLY A 36 15.69 16.70 10.95
CA GLY A 36 15.64 16.71 9.48
C GLY A 36 15.92 15.36 8.82
N ASN A 37 15.98 14.28 9.61
CA ASN A 37 16.02 12.92 9.11
C ASN A 37 14.61 12.40 8.77
N TYR A 38 14.52 11.16 8.30
CA TYR A 38 13.29 10.60 7.73
C TYR A 38 13.00 9.18 8.20
N THR A 39 11.73 8.92 8.49
CA THR A 39 11.21 7.55 8.63
C THR A 39 10.38 7.22 7.40
N VAL A 40 10.66 6.06 6.81
CA VAL A 40 9.86 5.49 5.72
C VAL A 40 9.18 4.23 6.23
N SER A 41 7.86 4.18 6.05
CA SER A 41 7.03 3.03 6.40
C SER A 41 6.25 2.54 5.19
N ILE A 42 6.29 1.22 4.99
CA ILE A 42 5.65 0.53 3.86
C ILE A 42 4.77 -0.59 4.42
N GLN A 43 3.49 -0.59 4.08
CA GLN A 43 2.53 -1.63 4.47
C GLN A 43 2.01 -2.42 3.26
N ALA A 44 2.66 -3.54 2.92
CA ALA A 44 2.14 -4.43 1.90
C ALA A 44 0.80 -5.08 2.31
N ILE A 45 -0.03 -5.43 1.33
CA ILE A 45 -1.27 -6.17 1.54
C ILE A 45 -1.20 -7.48 0.77
N GLU A 46 -1.43 -8.60 1.46
CA GLU A 46 -1.65 -9.91 0.85
C GLU A 46 -3.14 -10.24 0.93
N MET A 47 -3.84 -10.16 -0.21
CA MET A 47 -5.25 -10.52 -0.27
C MET A 47 -5.40 -12.01 -0.60
N LYS A 48 -6.12 -12.73 0.26
CA LYS A 48 -6.55 -14.11 0.06
C LYS A 48 -8.03 -14.13 -0.24
N GLY A 49 -8.46 -14.99 -1.16
CA GLY A 49 -9.85 -15.07 -1.56
C GLY A 49 -9.99 -15.82 -2.87
N LYS A 50 -11.22 -16.23 -3.17
CA LYS A 50 -11.58 -16.79 -4.46
C LYS A 50 -12.70 -15.94 -5.05
N ALA A 51 -12.69 -15.82 -6.38
CA ALA A 51 -13.87 -15.34 -7.08
C ALA A 51 -15.02 -16.31 -6.77
N ASP A 52 -16.15 -15.76 -6.34
CA ASP A 52 -17.33 -16.53 -5.97
C ASP A 52 -18.58 -15.76 -6.38
N SER A 53 -19.68 -16.47 -6.56
CA SER A 53 -20.95 -15.92 -7.00
C SER A 53 -22.09 -16.57 -6.25
N VAL A 54 -23.00 -15.75 -5.74
CA VAL A 54 -24.21 -16.22 -5.06
C VAL A 54 -25.42 -15.77 -5.87
N SER A 55 -26.30 -16.73 -6.19
CA SER A 55 -27.65 -16.46 -6.70
C SER A 55 -28.60 -16.49 -5.51
N SER A 56 -28.89 -15.32 -4.94
CA SER A 56 -29.84 -15.19 -3.83
C SER A 56 -30.73 -13.96 -4.01
N ASN A 57 -31.87 -13.98 -3.33
CA ASN A 57 -32.77 -12.84 -3.19
C ASN A 57 -32.29 -11.89 -2.08
N THR A 58 -31.31 -12.32 -1.28
CA THR A 58 -30.62 -11.53 -0.25
C THR A 58 -29.33 -10.95 -0.79
N ASP A 59 -29.04 -9.70 -0.41
CA ASP A 59 -27.79 -9.03 -0.73
C ASP A 59 -26.60 -9.78 -0.10
N ALA A 60 -25.72 -10.32 -0.94
CA ALA A 60 -24.42 -10.82 -0.54
C ALA A 60 -23.39 -9.69 -0.70
N SER A 61 -22.71 -9.34 0.39
CA SER A 61 -21.69 -8.29 0.38
C SER A 61 -20.30 -8.89 0.42
N LEU A 62 -19.35 -8.29 -0.29
CA LEU A 62 -17.96 -8.73 -0.23
C LEU A 62 -17.34 -8.19 1.06
N ARG A 63 -16.90 -9.10 1.93
CA ARG A 63 -16.35 -8.80 3.26
C ARG A 63 -14.83 -8.94 3.27
N LEU A 64 -14.15 -8.03 3.98
CA LEU A 64 -12.74 -8.13 4.32
C LEU A 64 -12.59 -8.51 5.78
N THR A 65 -11.77 -9.52 6.04
CA THR A 65 -11.39 -9.93 7.39
C THR A 65 -9.88 -9.89 7.51
N GLY A 66 -9.35 -9.11 8.46
CA GLY A 66 -7.91 -9.13 8.76
C GLY A 66 -7.53 -10.48 9.39
N ILE A 67 -6.52 -11.13 8.84
CA ILE A 67 -6.04 -12.44 9.31
C ILE A 67 -4.79 -12.28 10.18
N SER A 68 -3.80 -11.56 9.68
CA SER A 68 -2.56 -11.29 10.41
C SER A 68 -1.93 -9.97 9.96
N ALA A 69 -1.07 -9.43 10.82
CA ALA A 69 -0.14 -8.37 10.47
C ALA A 69 1.26 -8.86 10.86
N GLU A 70 2.18 -8.80 9.90
CA GLU A 70 3.52 -9.35 10.01
C GLU A 70 4.52 -8.22 9.76
N LYS A 71 5.54 -8.13 10.61
CA LYS A 71 6.69 -7.28 10.36
C LYS A 71 7.65 -8.02 9.42
N LEU A 72 7.92 -7.45 8.26
CA LEU A 72 8.86 -8.03 7.29
C LEU A 72 10.28 -7.51 7.50
N TYR A 73 10.40 -6.23 7.87
CA TYR A 73 11.69 -5.59 8.03
C TYR A 73 11.60 -4.38 8.97
N ASP A 74 12.64 -4.18 9.79
CA ASP A 74 12.80 -3.01 10.64
C ASP A 74 14.30 -2.69 10.79
N SER A 75 14.72 -1.51 10.32
CA SER A 75 16.11 -1.08 10.44
C SER A 75 16.55 -0.96 11.89
N ASN A 76 15.64 -0.60 12.81
CA ASN A 76 15.97 -0.49 14.23
C ASN A 76 16.43 -1.83 14.86
N GLU A 77 16.07 -2.96 14.24
CA GLU A 77 16.46 -4.29 14.72
C GLU A 77 17.63 -4.90 13.93
N THR A 78 17.86 -4.41 12.71
CA THR A 78 18.82 -5.01 11.77
C THR A 78 20.07 -4.17 11.57
N GLY A 79 20.04 -2.88 11.94
CA GLY A 79 21.14 -1.93 11.80
C GLY A 79 20.72 -0.67 11.04
N GLU A 80 21.59 0.34 11.08
CA GLU A 80 21.39 1.57 10.33
C GLU A 80 21.34 1.29 8.82
N ILE A 81 20.46 1.98 8.11
CA ILE A 81 20.37 1.97 6.65
C ILE A 81 20.65 3.36 6.15
N ASP A 82 21.58 3.45 5.21
CA ASP A 82 21.85 4.71 4.52
C ASP A 82 20.80 4.97 3.43
N ASN A 83 20.52 3.97 2.59
CA ASN A 83 19.63 4.10 1.42
C ASN A 83 18.76 2.86 1.23
N PHE A 84 17.65 3.01 0.53
CA PHE A 84 16.87 1.86 0.05
C PHE A 84 16.33 2.11 -1.35
N THR A 85 16.12 1.02 -2.08
CA THR A 85 15.41 1.00 -3.35
C THR A 85 14.32 -0.06 -3.29
N CYS A 86 13.11 0.29 -3.69
CA CYS A 86 12.01 -0.66 -3.83
C CYS A 86 11.49 -0.70 -5.28
N ALA A 87 11.00 -1.87 -5.65
CA ALA A 87 10.38 -2.13 -6.94
C ALA A 87 8.93 -2.57 -6.72
N ILE A 88 8.00 -1.93 -7.42
CA ILE A 88 6.56 -2.19 -7.35
C ILE A 88 6.12 -2.68 -8.72
N ILE A 89 5.63 -3.92 -8.78
CA ILE A 89 5.03 -4.48 -9.99
C ILE A 89 3.56 -4.08 -10.03
N THR A 90 3.12 -3.46 -11.13
CA THR A 90 1.79 -2.86 -11.23
C THR A 90 1.36 -2.66 -12.68
N ASN A 91 0.08 -2.86 -12.97
CA ASN A 91 -0.50 -2.50 -14.27
C ASN A 91 -0.79 -0.99 -14.41
N TYR A 92 -0.54 -0.19 -13.37
CA TYR A 92 -0.84 1.24 -13.33
C TYR A 92 0.39 2.05 -12.92
N PRO A 93 1.51 1.96 -13.67
CA PRO A 93 2.76 2.59 -13.27
C PRO A 93 2.65 4.12 -13.15
N ASP A 94 1.86 4.78 -14.01
CA ASP A 94 1.61 6.23 -13.95
C ASP A 94 0.97 6.68 -12.62
N ALA A 95 0.02 5.89 -12.12
CA ALA A 95 -0.67 6.19 -10.87
C ALA A 95 0.30 6.08 -9.67
N TRP A 96 1.14 5.05 -9.68
CA TRP A 96 2.16 4.82 -8.65
C TRP A 96 3.26 5.89 -8.68
N VAL A 97 3.76 6.26 -9.87
CA VAL A 97 4.71 7.36 -10.06
C VAL A 97 4.17 8.65 -9.45
N SER A 98 2.93 9.02 -9.80
CA SER A 98 2.30 10.24 -9.31
C SER A 98 2.13 10.23 -7.79
N TYR A 99 1.62 9.12 -7.24
CA TYR A 99 1.41 8.97 -5.81
C TYR A 99 2.70 9.00 -4.99
N LEU A 100 3.76 8.30 -5.42
CA LEU A 100 5.04 8.28 -4.72
C LEU A 100 5.73 9.64 -4.78
N ASN A 101 5.67 10.32 -5.93
CA ASN A 101 6.19 11.67 -6.10
C ASN A 101 5.48 12.67 -5.17
N GLU A 102 4.14 12.61 -5.11
CA GLU A 102 3.35 13.45 -4.19
C GLU A 102 3.66 13.13 -2.71
N THR A 103 3.79 11.84 -2.38
CA THR A 103 4.10 11.39 -1.01
C THR A 103 5.48 11.90 -0.56
N ALA A 104 6.49 11.81 -1.42
CA ALA A 104 7.84 12.30 -1.15
C ALA A 104 7.87 13.84 -1.07
N GLY A 105 7.21 14.53 -2.00
CA GLY A 105 7.10 16.00 -1.99
C GLY A 105 6.39 16.54 -0.74
N ASN A 106 5.32 15.87 -0.28
CA ASN A 106 4.63 16.21 0.96
C ASN A 106 5.51 16.02 2.21
N ALA A 107 6.54 15.18 2.12
CA ALA A 107 7.55 15.00 3.15
C ALA A 107 8.72 16.00 3.01
N GLU A 108 8.68 16.95 2.07
CA GLU A 108 9.76 17.89 1.78
C GLU A 108 11.06 17.22 1.25
N LEU A 109 10.91 16.09 0.56
CA LEU A 109 12.00 15.47 -0.20
C LEU A 109 12.09 16.08 -1.60
N GLU A 110 13.32 16.26 -2.09
CA GLU A 110 13.62 16.84 -3.40
C GLU A 110 13.95 15.75 -4.42
N TYR A 111 13.25 15.76 -5.55
CA TYR A 111 13.50 14.83 -6.66
C TYR A 111 14.91 15.05 -7.24
N ASP A 112 15.58 13.98 -7.66
CA ASP A 112 16.98 13.94 -8.14
C ASP A 112 18.04 14.35 -7.08
N THR A 113 17.64 14.57 -5.83
CA THR A 113 18.55 14.88 -4.71
C THR A 113 18.37 13.89 -3.57
N ASP A 114 17.16 13.83 -3.00
CA ASP A 114 16.84 12.98 -1.86
C ASP A 114 16.16 11.67 -2.27
N TYR A 115 15.59 11.64 -3.48
CA TYR A 115 14.97 10.45 -4.03
C TYR A 115 14.97 10.46 -5.57
N GLU A 116 14.95 9.25 -6.12
CA GLU A 116 14.70 8.99 -7.53
C GLU A 116 13.48 8.07 -7.67
N LEU A 117 12.71 8.25 -8.73
CA LEU A 117 11.64 7.33 -9.09
C LEU A 117 11.46 7.28 -10.60
N GLY A 118 10.94 6.15 -11.08
CA GLY A 118 10.68 5.97 -12.49
C GLY A 118 9.97 4.68 -12.81
N LYS A 119 9.56 4.54 -14.07
CA LYS A 119 8.93 3.32 -14.56
C LYS A 119 9.99 2.29 -14.94
N MET A 120 9.72 1.03 -14.61
CA MET A 120 10.46 -0.13 -15.09
C MET A 120 9.65 -0.81 -16.20
N GLY A 121 9.65 -0.24 -17.40
CA GLY A 121 8.84 -0.73 -18.51
C GLY A 121 7.35 -0.38 -18.39
N SER A 122 6.47 -1.31 -18.79
CA SER A 122 5.01 -1.11 -18.81
C SER A 122 4.32 -1.52 -17.51
N ASP A 123 4.98 -2.31 -16.67
CA ASP A 123 4.37 -3.05 -15.56
C ASP A 123 5.12 -2.90 -14.23
N GLY A 124 5.92 -1.85 -14.09
CA GLY A 124 6.66 -1.62 -12.85
C GLY A 124 7.04 -0.16 -12.60
N VAL A 125 7.30 0.14 -11.33
CA VAL A 125 7.81 1.42 -10.83
C VAL A 125 8.89 1.16 -9.79
N TYR A 126 9.98 1.91 -9.83
CA TYR A 126 10.96 1.91 -8.76
C TYR A 126 10.89 3.23 -7.98
N PHE A 127 11.27 3.16 -6.71
CA PHE A 127 11.51 4.31 -5.85
C PHE A 127 12.79 4.07 -5.06
N SER A 128 13.68 5.05 -5.05
CA SER A 128 14.96 5.01 -4.36
C SER A 128 15.08 6.22 -3.47
N PHE A 129 15.37 6.00 -2.18
CA PHE A 129 15.71 7.07 -1.25
C PHE A 129 17.23 7.19 -1.18
N HIS A 130 17.74 8.41 -1.38
CA HIS A 130 19.15 8.74 -1.37
C HIS A 130 19.43 9.68 -0.19
N PRO A 131 20.17 9.22 0.83
CA PRO A 131 20.53 10.10 1.93
C PRO A 131 21.43 11.21 1.40
N THR A 132 21.09 12.45 1.74
CA THR A 132 22.05 13.55 1.69
C THR A 132 22.60 13.74 3.09
N GLY A 133 23.84 14.20 3.26
CA GLY A 133 24.40 14.37 4.62
C GLY A 133 23.52 15.23 5.57
N SER A 134 22.57 15.98 5.03
CA SER A 134 21.53 16.75 5.74
C SER A 134 20.18 16.05 5.92
N LYS A 135 19.87 15.00 5.15
CA LYS A 135 18.60 14.27 5.19
C LYS A 135 18.89 12.77 5.15
N ASN A 136 18.99 12.16 6.34
CA ASN A 136 19.30 10.74 6.48
C ASN A 136 18.04 9.91 6.75
N LEU A 137 18.12 8.60 6.53
CA LEU A 137 17.06 7.67 6.87
C LEU A 137 17.23 7.19 8.32
N ASP A 138 16.38 7.66 9.22
CA ASP A 138 16.37 7.20 10.62
C ASP A 138 15.80 5.78 10.74
N ARG A 139 14.77 5.49 9.95
CA ARG A 139 14.10 4.18 10.02
C ARG A 139 13.45 3.79 8.71
N LEU A 140 13.69 2.54 8.30
CA LEU A 140 12.89 1.84 7.31
C LEU A 140 12.07 0.74 8.00
N TYR A 141 10.75 0.82 7.91
CA TYR A 141 9.84 -0.16 8.48
C TYR A 141 8.94 -0.75 7.39
N ILE A 142 9.00 -2.07 7.20
CA ILE A 142 8.18 -2.78 6.22
C ILE A 142 7.32 -3.80 6.96
N SER A 143 6.03 -3.73 6.73
CA SER A 143 5.04 -4.68 7.27
C SER A 143 4.14 -5.22 6.16
N LYS A 144 3.45 -6.30 6.46
CA LYS A 144 2.49 -6.96 5.58
C LYS A 144 1.21 -7.26 6.36
N SER A 145 0.08 -6.86 5.83
CA SER A 145 -1.24 -7.27 6.32
C SER A 145 -1.80 -8.38 5.44
N VAL A 146 -2.16 -9.51 6.03
CA VAL A 146 -2.87 -10.59 5.33
C VAL A 146 -4.37 -10.39 5.55
N ILE A 147 -5.12 -10.25 4.46
CA ILE A 147 -6.55 -9.96 4.48
C ILE A 147 -7.29 -11.02 3.68
N GLN A 148 -8.34 -11.58 4.25
CA GLN A 148 -9.25 -12.50 3.58
C GLN A 148 -10.42 -11.71 2.98
N ALA A 149 -10.64 -11.86 1.68
CA ALA A 149 -11.83 -11.45 0.96
C ALA A 149 -12.76 -12.67 0.78
N GLU A 150 -14.02 -12.51 1.17
CA GLU A 150 -15.04 -13.56 1.10
C GLU A 150 -16.44 -12.97 0.92
N LEU A 151 -17.37 -13.77 0.41
CA LEU A 151 -18.78 -13.38 0.39
C LEU A 151 -19.37 -13.48 1.81
N GLY A 152 -19.80 -12.35 2.34
CA GLY A 152 -20.60 -12.29 3.55
C GLY A 152 -22.05 -12.64 3.23
N ALA A 153 -22.49 -13.84 3.62
CA ALA A 153 -23.90 -14.19 3.60
C ALA A 153 -24.65 -13.30 4.61
N GLY A 154 -25.64 -12.54 4.13
CA GLY A 154 -26.60 -11.85 5.00
C GLY A 154 -27.25 -12.88 5.94
N GLY A 155 -27.16 -12.63 7.25
CA GLY A 155 -27.57 -13.58 8.27
C GLY A 155 -29.00 -14.08 8.05
N SER A 156 -29.18 -15.40 8.09
CA SER A 156 -30.49 -15.99 8.28
C SER A 156 -30.97 -15.61 9.69
N LEU A 157 -31.99 -14.74 9.76
CA LEU A 157 -32.83 -14.64 10.95
C LEU A 157 -33.47 -16.00 11.15
N ASN A 158 -33.03 -16.73 12.18
CA ASN A 158 -33.82 -17.82 12.74
C ASN A 158 -35.04 -17.15 13.40
N ILE A 159 -36.21 -17.27 12.76
CA ILE A 159 -37.51 -17.07 13.41
C ILE A 159 -37.91 -18.41 14.03
#